data_AF-A0A6A7AP49-F1
#
_entry.id   AF-A0A6A7AP49-F1
#
_cell.length_a   1.000
_cell.length_b   1.000
_cell.length_c   1.000
_cell.angle_alpha   90.00
_cell.angle_beta   90.00
_cell.angle_gamma   90.00
#
_symmetry.space_group_name_H-M   'P 1'
#
loop_
_entity.id
_entity.type
_entity.pdbx_description
1 polymer ?
#
loop_
_entity_poly.entity_id
_entity_poly.type
_entity_poly.pdbx_seq_one_letter_code
_entity_poly.pdbx_strand_id
1 'polypeptide(L)'
;MTDPDIILYLYPNDGPGKGGAERAISMPENGSRYMPPRCDALELSDMPSRQDRESTEQPEEQKGLESSACLVLRFSHGAKTRFGVVVGCAPNVDLPLAKQPGISRFHLAFTFDDKNRPIAKDLGSLCGTGVIYDGEEGERRSNFDYLLAGPRILSNKPPVLNITGSVQFKVVVPPRDITSQEYIDRVARFRQGTADPTDLLNSLVLRSAQGTQPPTGTHTAPKLSDPALVKKKLGEGAFGVVTYVWNATTGEEYALKEPLEKFIKSDQVKMKNWRKEANVMGRICHDHVVAFRDATFSPWPRLTFEYVPGGSLGTCDNLSTFENVQILRQLLSALQYLHGQ
;
A
#
# COMPACT_ATOMS: atom_id res chain seq x y z
N MET A 1 16.40 -1.61 -15.55
CA MET A 1 16.59 -1.45 -14.09
C MET A 1 16.01 -0.10 -13.69
N THR A 2 15.13 -0.08 -12.71
CA THR A 2 14.52 1.15 -12.19
C THR A 2 15.59 2.01 -11.50
N ASP A 3 15.60 3.30 -11.78
CA ASP A 3 16.57 4.25 -11.21
C ASP A 3 16.58 4.15 -9.66
N PRO A 4 17.73 3.85 -9.03
CA PRO A 4 17.82 3.65 -7.58
C PRO A 4 17.57 4.94 -6.78
N ASP A 5 17.56 6.10 -7.43
CA ASP A 5 17.29 7.39 -6.81
C ASP A 5 15.78 7.67 -6.60
N ILE A 6 14.88 7.02 -7.35
CA ILE A 6 13.44 7.36 -7.37
C ILE A 6 12.66 6.75 -6.20
N ILE A 7 12.22 7.51 -5.22
CA ILE A 7 11.40 7.01 -4.10
C ILE A 7 10.03 6.53 -4.60
N LEU A 8 9.31 7.38 -5.34
CA LEU A 8 7.98 7.09 -5.88
C LEU A 8 7.62 8.02 -7.03
N TYR A 9 6.58 7.66 -7.77
CA TYR A 9 5.93 8.48 -8.78
C TYR A 9 4.49 8.81 -8.36
N LEU A 10 4.05 10.02 -8.69
CA LEU A 10 2.68 10.51 -8.49
C LEU A 10 2.09 10.86 -9.85
N TYR A 11 1.32 9.95 -10.41
CA TYR A 11 0.58 10.15 -11.65
C TYR A 11 -0.80 10.73 -11.35
N PRO A 12 -1.38 11.54 -12.24
CA PRO A 12 -2.76 11.97 -12.07
C PRO A 12 -3.68 10.74 -12.09
N ASN A 13 -4.69 10.71 -11.23
CA ASN A 13 -5.71 9.67 -11.31
C ASN A 13 -6.54 9.83 -12.60
N ASP A 14 -7.06 8.75 -13.18
CA ASP A 14 -7.83 8.82 -14.44
C ASP A 14 -9.27 9.34 -14.25
N GLY A 15 -9.73 9.44 -13.00
CA GLY A 15 -11.10 9.85 -12.65
C GLY A 15 -11.15 11.04 -11.68
N PRO A 16 -11.82 10.91 -10.52
CA PRO A 16 -11.91 11.99 -9.54
C PRO A 16 -10.54 12.57 -9.19
N GLY A 17 -10.49 13.89 -9.08
CA GLY A 17 -9.28 14.62 -8.72
C GLY A 17 -8.17 14.70 -9.77
N LYS A 18 -8.39 14.19 -11.00
CA LYS A 18 -7.45 14.31 -12.13
C LYS A 18 -7.01 15.76 -12.37
N GLY A 19 -7.96 16.67 -12.55
CA GLY A 19 -7.65 18.06 -12.91
C GLY A 19 -6.84 18.80 -11.84
N GLY A 20 -7.04 18.50 -10.55
CA GLY A 20 -6.22 19.07 -9.49
C GLY A 20 -4.82 18.47 -9.43
N ALA A 21 -4.66 17.18 -9.76
CA ALA A 21 -3.37 16.54 -9.88
C ALA A 21 -2.57 17.06 -11.08
N GLU A 22 -3.18 17.19 -12.25
CA GLU A 22 -2.57 17.78 -13.46
C GLU A 22 -2.16 19.23 -13.23
N ARG A 23 -2.99 20.01 -12.53
CA ARG A 23 -2.64 21.37 -12.12
C ARG A 23 -1.41 21.37 -11.23
N ALA A 24 -1.33 20.48 -10.23
CA ALA A 24 -0.15 20.38 -9.37
C ALA A 24 1.10 19.98 -10.15
N ILE A 25 1.00 19.04 -11.10
CA ILE A 25 2.10 18.64 -11.99
C ILE A 25 2.62 19.82 -12.82
N SER A 26 1.71 20.69 -13.28
CA SER A 26 2.03 21.83 -14.14
C SER A 26 2.47 23.09 -13.38
N MET A 27 2.49 23.07 -12.04
CA MET A 27 2.91 24.22 -11.24
C MET A 27 4.43 24.46 -11.40
N PRO A 28 4.87 25.70 -11.71
CA PRO A 28 6.31 26.01 -11.84
C PRO A 28 7.12 25.64 -10.61
N GLU A 29 6.54 25.78 -9.41
CA GLU A 29 7.16 25.45 -8.13
C GLU A 29 7.47 23.95 -7.99
N ASN A 30 6.73 23.10 -8.71
CA ASN A 30 6.95 21.65 -8.76
C ASN A 30 7.90 21.24 -9.89
N GLY A 31 8.46 22.17 -10.65
CA GLY A 31 9.29 21.89 -11.83
C GLY A 31 10.51 21.02 -11.56
N SER A 32 11.12 21.11 -10.37
CA SER A 32 12.23 20.24 -9.98
C SER A 32 11.82 18.77 -9.80
N ARG A 33 10.53 18.50 -9.56
CA ARG A 33 9.96 17.17 -9.38
C ARG A 33 9.15 16.72 -10.59
N TYR A 34 9.02 17.56 -11.61
CA TYR A 34 8.30 17.22 -12.84
C TYR A 34 9.05 16.15 -13.62
N MET A 35 8.32 15.14 -14.10
CA MET A 35 8.80 14.18 -15.09
C MET A 35 7.85 14.18 -16.29
N PRO A 36 8.36 14.40 -17.52
CA PRO A 36 7.53 14.33 -18.71
C PRO A 36 7.05 12.90 -18.97
N PRO A 37 6.01 12.72 -19.82
CA PRO A 37 5.59 11.41 -20.29
C PRO A 37 6.75 10.63 -20.90
N ARG A 38 6.82 9.33 -20.63
CA ARG A 38 7.76 8.42 -21.27
C ARG A 38 7.10 7.87 -22.53
N CYS A 39 7.30 8.55 -23.65
CA CYS A 39 7.08 7.93 -24.95
C CYS A 39 8.28 7.02 -25.23
N ASP A 40 8.16 5.72 -24.99
CA ASP A 40 9.03 4.79 -25.71
C ASP A 40 8.74 4.98 -27.20
N ALA A 41 9.75 5.45 -27.93
CA ALA A 41 9.65 5.81 -29.33
C ALA A 41 9.19 4.60 -30.15
N LEU A 42 7.92 4.61 -30.56
CA LEU A 42 7.47 3.88 -31.74
C LEU A 42 7.98 4.62 -32.99
N GLU A 43 9.29 4.59 -33.21
CA GLU A 43 9.83 4.66 -34.58
C GLU A 43 9.84 3.23 -35.14
N LEU A 44 8.65 2.69 -35.39
CA LEU A 44 8.49 1.55 -36.31
C LEU A 44 8.60 2.10 -37.73
N SER A 45 9.83 2.30 -38.19
CA SER A 45 10.13 2.21 -39.62
C SER A 45 10.63 0.79 -39.91
N ASP A 46 9.88 0.14 -40.79
CA ASP A 46 10.21 -1.03 -41.61
C ASP A 46 10.30 -2.45 -41.00
N MET A 47 9.24 -3.21 -41.34
CA MET A 47 9.18 -4.64 -41.72
C MET A 47 9.23 -5.74 -40.64
N PRO A 48 8.25 -6.66 -40.59
CA PRO A 48 8.21 -7.76 -39.63
C PRO A 48 9.06 -8.94 -40.10
N SER A 49 10.17 -9.21 -39.42
CA SER A 49 10.85 -10.51 -39.47
C SER A 49 10.29 -11.42 -38.38
N ARG A 50 9.77 -12.58 -38.80
CA ARG A 50 9.28 -13.64 -37.92
C ARG A 50 10.46 -14.30 -37.21
N GLN A 51 10.61 -14.01 -35.92
CA GLN A 51 11.13 -14.86 -34.84
C GLN A 51 11.77 -13.95 -33.81
N ASP A 52 11.04 -13.59 -32.76
CA ASP A 52 11.65 -13.38 -31.45
C ASP A 52 10.60 -13.39 -30.33
N ARG A 53 11.08 -13.94 -29.21
CA ARG A 53 10.44 -14.33 -27.94
C ARG A 53 9.24 -13.50 -27.48
N GLU A 54 8.23 -14.20 -26.95
CA GLU A 54 7.19 -13.64 -26.07
C GLU A 54 7.84 -12.83 -24.95
N SER A 55 7.81 -11.51 -25.10
CA SER A 55 8.11 -10.59 -24.01
C SER A 55 6.92 -10.61 -23.07
N THR A 56 7.19 -10.79 -21.78
CA THR A 56 6.17 -10.74 -20.73
C THR A 56 5.43 -9.40 -20.83
N GLU A 57 4.16 -9.43 -21.25
CA GLU A 57 3.35 -8.23 -21.40
C GLU A 57 3.22 -7.55 -20.04
N GLN A 58 3.70 -6.30 -19.95
CA GLN A 58 3.41 -5.47 -18.79
C GLN A 58 1.90 -5.20 -18.72
N PRO A 59 1.28 -5.17 -17.52
CA PRO A 59 -0.14 -4.90 -17.38
C PRO A 59 -0.55 -3.61 -18.12
N GLU A 60 -1.69 -3.62 -18.81
CA GLU A 60 -2.20 -2.49 -19.61
C GLU A 60 -2.28 -1.18 -18.80
N GLU A 61 -2.59 -1.26 -17.49
CA GLU A 61 -2.62 -0.12 -16.57
C GLU A 61 -1.23 0.53 -16.39
N GLN A 62 -0.15 -0.24 -16.49
CA GLN A 62 1.22 0.25 -16.33
C GLN A 62 1.73 0.95 -17.60
N LYS A 63 1.35 0.43 -18.78
CA LYS A 63 1.57 1.12 -20.07
C LYS A 63 0.82 2.45 -20.15
N GLY A 64 -0.40 2.52 -19.59
CA GLY A 64 -1.19 3.75 -19.53
C GLY A 64 -0.52 4.85 -18.69
N LEU A 65 0.13 4.48 -17.59
CA LEU A 65 0.83 5.44 -16.72
C LEU A 65 2.05 6.07 -17.40
N GLU A 66 2.81 5.31 -18.18
CA GLU A 66 4.02 5.80 -18.85
C GLU A 66 3.72 6.90 -19.89
N SER A 67 2.51 6.92 -20.43
CA SER A 67 2.04 7.96 -21.36
C SER A 67 1.65 9.30 -20.69
N SER A 68 1.71 9.41 -19.37
CA SER A 68 1.31 10.61 -18.62
C SER A 68 2.49 11.30 -17.92
N ALA A 69 2.44 12.63 -17.87
CA ALA A 69 3.37 13.42 -17.05
C ALA A 69 3.08 13.15 -15.56
N CYS A 70 4.10 13.21 -14.72
CA CYS A 70 3.95 12.92 -13.30
C CYS A 70 4.89 13.75 -12.43
N LEU A 71 4.67 13.73 -11.12
CA LEU A 71 5.68 14.16 -10.16
C LEU A 71 6.51 12.97 -9.71
N VAL A 72 7.82 13.16 -9.56
CA VAL A 72 8.75 12.14 -9.08
C VAL A 72 9.43 12.61 -7.80
N LEU A 73 9.43 11.73 -6.80
CA LEU A 73 10.16 11.94 -5.57
C LEU A 73 11.46 11.16 -5.67
N ARG A 74 12.58 11.83 -5.36
CA ARG A 74 13.93 11.30 -5.45
C ARG A 74 14.67 11.47 -4.13
N PHE A 75 15.59 10.57 -3.84
CA PHE A 75 16.49 10.72 -2.70
C PHE A 75 17.40 11.94 -2.88
N SER A 76 17.92 12.15 -4.09
CA SER A 76 18.79 13.28 -4.46
C SER A 76 18.14 14.65 -4.27
N HIS A 77 16.82 14.77 -4.45
CA HIS A 77 16.08 16.00 -4.18
C HIS A 77 15.96 16.32 -2.69
N GLY A 78 16.13 15.30 -1.83
CA GLY A 78 15.96 15.42 -0.40
C GLY A 78 14.57 15.90 0.03
N ALA A 79 14.50 16.25 1.31
CA ALA A 79 13.36 16.87 1.95
C ALA A 79 13.85 18.11 2.69
N LYS A 80 13.14 19.24 2.59
CA LYS A 80 13.44 20.46 3.36
C LYS A 80 13.45 20.16 4.85
N THR A 81 12.44 19.43 5.32
CA THR A 81 12.28 19.14 6.76
C THR A 81 12.49 17.67 7.08
N ARG A 82 12.79 17.38 8.36
CA ARG A 82 12.83 15.99 8.87
C ARG A 82 11.50 15.23 8.77
N PHE A 83 10.41 15.91 8.43
CA PHE A 83 9.11 15.26 8.20
C PHE A 83 9.03 14.56 6.84
N GLY A 84 9.99 14.80 5.95
CA GLY A 84 9.97 14.34 4.58
C GLY A 84 9.51 15.44 3.63
N VAL A 85 9.08 15.05 2.43
CA VAL A 85 8.61 15.97 1.39
C VAL A 85 7.21 16.44 1.77
N VAL A 86 7.10 17.67 2.28
CA VAL A 86 5.84 18.23 2.76
C VAL A 86 4.98 18.71 1.59
N VAL A 87 3.70 18.37 1.63
CA VAL A 87 2.68 18.72 0.65
C VAL A 87 1.63 19.60 1.32
N GLY A 88 1.21 20.68 0.65
CA GLY A 88 0.16 21.56 1.16
C GLY A 88 0.01 22.85 0.35
N CYS A 89 -0.83 23.77 0.84
CA CYS A 89 -1.06 25.05 0.15
C CYS A 89 -0.19 26.22 0.66
N ALA A 90 0.73 25.98 1.60
CA ALA A 90 1.69 26.99 2.05
C ALA A 90 2.85 27.15 1.04
N PRO A 91 3.43 28.36 0.90
CA PRO A 91 4.48 28.62 -0.10
C PRO A 91 5.82 27.96 0.21
N ASN A 92 6.07 27.56 1.46
CA ASN A 92 7.33 27.03 1.94
C ASN A 92 7.41 25.49 1.96
N VAL A 93 6.42 24.80 1.38
CA VAL A 93 6.42 23.32 1.32
C VAL A 93 7.34 22.79 0.22
N ASP A 94 7.59 21.47 0.19
CA ASP A 94 8.40 20.82 -0.84
C ASP A 94 7.63 20.57 -2.14
N LEU A 95 6.31 20.36 -2.03
CA LEU A 95 5.40 20.09 -3.13
C LEU A 95 4.10 20.89 -2.93
N PRO A 96 4.05 22.15 -3.39
CA PRO A 96 2.86 22.99 -3.25
C PRO A 96 1.70 22.46 -4.09
N LEU A 97 0.51 22.59 -3.51
CA LEU A 97 -0.79 22.38 -4.16
C LEU A 97 -1.54 23.70 -4.25
N ALA A 98 -2.35 23.86 -5.30
CA ALA A 98 -3.22 25.01 -5.45
C ALA A 98 -4.15 25.16 -4.23
N LYS A 99 -4.23 26.38 -3.69
CA LYS A 99 -5.11 26.68 -2.54
C LYS A 99 -6.57 26.45 -2.93
N GLN A 100 -7.22 25.53 -2.24
CA GLN A 100 -8.63 25.19 -2.42
C GLN A 100 -9.21 24.62 -1.11
N PRO A 101 -10.55 24.62 -0.95
CA PRO A 101 -11.19 24.04 0.22
C PRO A 101 -10.74 22.59 0.46
N GLY A 102 -10.50 22.25 1.73
CA GLY A 102 -10.04 20.93 2.15
C GLY A 102 -8.53 20.69 2.12
N ILE A 103 -7.74 21.57 1.48
CA ILE A 103 -6.27 21.47 1.50
C ILE A 103 -5.68 22.34 2.61
N SER A 104 -5.18 21.70 3.67
CA SER A 104 -4.41 22.36 4.72
C SER A 104 -3.11 23.00 4.22
N ARG A 105 -2.62 24.00 4.98
CA ARG A 105 -1.32 24.66 4.76
C ARG A 105 -0.18 23.65 4.69
N PHE A 106 -0.18 22.72 5.63
CA PHE A 106 0.66 21.52 5.67
C PHE A 106 -0.31 20.35 5.77
N HIS A 107 -0.46 19.59 4.70
CA HIS A 107 -1.50 18.57 4.59
C HIS A 107 -0.96 17.20 4.94
N LEU A 108 0.09 16.78 4.24
CA LEU A 108 0.77 15.51 4.46
C LEU A 108 2.26 15.63 4.16
N ALA A 109 3.04 14.62 4.51
CA ALA A 109 4.41 14.46 4.06
C ALA A 109 4.67 13.06 3.50
N PHE A 110 5.42 13.01 2.41
CA PHE A 110 5.98 11.74 1.93
C PHE A 110 7.28 11.44 2.67
N THR A 111 7.31 10.31 3.36
CA THR A 111 8.43 9.90 4.20
C THR A 111 8.47 8.38 4.31
N PHE A 112 9.17 7.86 5.33
CA PHE A 112 9.32 6.43 5.56
C PHE A 112 8.84 6.05 6.97
N ASP A 113 8.28 4.85 7.08
CA ASP A 113 7.99 4.24 8.37
C ASP A 113 9.27 3.70 9.05
N ASP A 114 9.11 3.08 10.22
CA ASP A 114 10.23 2.49 10.97
C ASP A 114 10.84 1.25 10.31
N LYS A 115 10.18 0.70 9.28
CA LYS A 115 10.68 -0.39 8.43
C LYS A 115 11.25 0.12 7.11
N ASN A 116 11.49 1.43 6.98
CA ASN A 116 12.00 2.09 5.78
C ASN A 116 11.10 1.95 4.54
N ARG A 117 9.80 1.72 4.72
CA ARG A 117 8.81 1.65 3.63
C ARG A 117 8.23 3.04 3.37
N PRO A 118 8.04 3.44 2.09
CA PRO A 118 7.42 4.72 1.77
C PRO A 118 5.99 4.84 2.31
N ILE A 119 5.69 5.96 2.96
CA ILE A 119 4.38 6.31 3.50
C ILE A 119 3.98 7.74 3.12
N ALA A 120 2.67 7.99 3.11
CA ALA A 120 2.09 9.32 3.22
C ALA A 120 1.63 9.54 4.66
N LYS A 121 2.29 10.45 5.36
CA LYS A 121 1.98 10.84 6.74
C LYS A 121 1.10 12.07 6.73
N ASP A 122 -0.17 11.93 7.12
CA ASP A 122 -1.05 13.09 7.30
C ASP A 122 -0.56 13.95 8.47
N LEU A 123 -0.43 15.27 8.25
CA LEU A 123 0.16 16.21 9.21
C LEU A 123 -0.89 16.93 10.05
N GLY A 124 -2.02 16.26 10.33
CA GLY A 124 -3.14 16.88 11.04
C GLY A 124 -4.00 17.71 10.09
N SER A 125 -4.25 17.22 8.89
CA SER A 125 -5.08 17.93 7.91
C SER A 125 -6.52 18.07 8.42
N LEU A 126 -7.21 19.14 7.99
CA LEU A 126 -8.57 19.44 8.47
C LEU A 126 -9.59 18.41 7.96
N CYS A 127 -9.52 18.07 6.67
CA CYS A 127 -10.45 17.15 6.02
C CYS A 127 -9.91 15.71 5.88
N GLY A 128 -8.77 15.43 6.52
CA GLY A 128 -8.09 14.14 6.46
C GLY A 128 -7.43 13.89 5.11
N THR A 129 -6.57 12.87 5.08
CA THR A 129 -6.09 12.23 3.85
C THR A 129 -6.76 10.86 3.73
N GLY A 130 -6.94 10.33 2.53
CA GLY A 130 -7.35 8.94 2.33
C GLY A 130 -6.46 8.23 1.31
N VAL A 131 -6.44 6.90 1.34
CA VAL A 131 -5.84 6.07 0.29
C VAL A 131 -6.84 5.02 -0.13
N ILE A 132 -7.03 4.90 -1.44
CA ILE A 132 -7.94 3.95 -2.07
C ILE A 132 -7.12 2.77 -2.56
N TYR A 133 -7.50 1.57 -2.14
CA TYR A 133 -6.86 0.31 -2.55
C TYR A 133 -7.88 -0.53 -3.32
N ASP A 134 -7.58 -0.91 -4.57
CA ASP A 134 -8.49 -1.67 -5.47
C ASP A 134 -9.86 -1.00 -5.69
N GLY A 135 -9.92 0.34 -5.67
CA GLY A 135 -11.18 1.09 -5.84
C GLY A 135 -12.04 1.17 -4.58
N GLU A 136 -11.71 0.45 -3.52
CA GLU A 136 -12.38 0.56 -2.22
C GLU A 136 -11.87 1.81 -1.49
N GLU A 137 -12.76 2.80 -1.35
CA GLU A 137 -12.44 4.05 -0.65
C GLU A 137 -12.34 3.77 0.85
N GLY A 138 -11.12 3.78 1.37
CA GLY A 138 -10.88 3.72 2.81
C GLY A 138 -11.35 4.98 3.52
N GLU A 139 -11.43 4.92 4.85
CA GLU A 139 -11.78 6.09 5.66
C GLU A 139 -10.71 7.19 5.55
N ARG A 140 -11.18 8.43 5.39
CA ARG A 140 -10.33 9.61 5.46
C ARG A 140 -9.98 9.91 6.91
N ARG A 141 -8.69 10.03 7.22
CA ARG A 141 -8.21 10.23 8.59
C ARG A 141 -7.21 11.37 8.67
N SER A 142 -7.23 12.05 9.80
CA SER A 142 -6.26 13.08 10.15
C SER A 142 -5.20 12.50 11.08
N ASN A 143 -3.94 12.91 10.93
CA ASN A 143 -2.80 12.46 11.72
C ASN A 143 -2.58 10.93 11.68
N PHE A 144 -2.64 10.37 10.48
CA PHE A 144 -2.53 8.94 10.20
C PHE A 144 -1.45 8.67 9.13
N ASP A 145 -0.75 7.54 9.27
CA ASP A 145 0.32 7.11 8.36
C ASP A 145 -0.22 6.06 7.39
N TYR A 146 -0.16 6.34 6.09
CA TYR A 146 -0.65 5.45 5.03
C TYR A 146 0.50 4.82 4.26
N LEU A 147 0.52 3.49 4.14
CA LEU A 147 1.46 2.79 3.27
C LEU A 147 1.18 3.10 1.80
N LEU A 148 2.23 3.42 1.04
CA LEU A 148 2.10 3.73 -0.40
C LEU A 148 2.38 2.52 -1.30
N ALA A 149 2.67 1.38 -0.69
CA ALA A 149 2.65 0.09 -1.35
C ALA A 149 1.32 -0.61 -1.05
N GLY A 150 0.63 -1.06 -2.09
CA GLY A 150 -0.59 -1.85 -1.96
C GLY A 150 -0.31 -3.29 -1.49
N PRO A 151 -1.35 -4.00 -1.03
CA PRO A 151 -1.24 -5.40 -0.64
C PRO A 151 -0.95 -6.32 -1.84
N ARG A 152 -0.26 -7.44 -1.58
CA ARG A 152 0.16 -8.41 -2.62
C ARG A 152 -0.99 -9.00 -3.42
N ILE A 153 -2.17 -9.13 -2.83
CA ILE A 153 -3.37 -9.66 -3.50
C ILE A 153 -3.86 -8.80 -4.66
N LEU A 154 -3.40 -7.54 -4.76
CA LEU A 154 -3.84 -6.59 -5.79
C LEU A 154 -2.96 -6.58 -7.03
N SER A 155 -2.07 -7.56 -7.20
CA SER A 155 -1.29 -7.75 -8.43
C SER A 155 -0.61 -6.47 -8.94
N ASN A 156 -0.06 -5.66 -8.04
CA ASN A 156 0.62 -4.39 -8.31
C ASN A 156 -0.27 -3.23 -8.80
N LYS A 157 -1.59 -3.29 -8.65
CA LYS A 157 -2.43 -2.11 -8.88
C LYS A 157 -1.98 -0.95 -7.96
N PRO A 158 -1.68 0.23 -8.51
CA PRO A 158 -1.18 1.34 -7.71
C PRO A 158 -2.28 1.88 -6.79
N PRO A 159 -1.99 2.13 -5.50
CA PRO A 159 -2.94 2.81 -4.63
C PRO A 159 -3.18 4.24 -5.13
N VAL A 160 -4.39 4.75 -4.88
CA VAL A 160 -4.73 6.15 -5.18
C VAL A 160 -4.70 6.97 -3.89
N LEU A 161 -3.75 7.89 -3.80
CA LEU A 161 -3.69 8.88 -2.74
C LEU A 161 -4.76 9.95 -2.97
N ASN A 162 -5.75 10.00 -2.09
CA ASN A 162 -6.88 10.92 -2.14
C ASN A 162 -6.67 12.08 -1.14
N ILE A 163 -6.00 13.14 -1.58
CA ILE A 163 -5.76 14.35 -0.77
C ILE A 163 -7.08 15.11 -0.60
N THR A 164 -7.85 15.28 -1.67
CA THR A 164 -9.23 15.79 -1.66
C THR A 164 -9.99 15.16 -2.82
N GLY A 165 -11.32 15.27 -2.85
CA GLY A 165 -12.11 14.87 -4.03
C GLY A 165 -11.70 15.57 -5.33
N SER A 166 -10.98 16.69 -5.23
CA SER A 166 -10.44 17.45 -6.36
C SER A 166 -8.94 17.19 -6.66
N VAL A 167 -8.21 16.45 -5.81
CA VAL A 167 -6.78 16.15 -5.99
C VAL A 167 -6.49 14.71 -5.59
N GLN A 168 -6.28 13.86 -6.59
CA GLN A 168 -5.96 12.46 -6.39
C GLN A 168 -4.78 12.02 -7.28
N PHE A 169 -3.85 11.27 -6.70
CA PHE A 169 -2.69 10.74 -7.41
C PHE A 169 -2.66 9.22 -7.36
N LYS A 170 -2.44 8.57 -8.50
CA LYS A 170 -1.98 7.18 -8.53
C LYS A 170 -0.52 7.14 -8.09
N VAL A 171 -0.23 6.35 -7.05
CA VAL A 171 1.11 6.28 -6.46
C VAL A 171 1.79 5.00 -6.92
N VAL A 172 2.95 5.13 -7.56
CA VAL A 172 3.77 3.99 -7.97
C VAL A 172 5.08 4.02 -7.20
N VAL A 173 5.33 2.97 -6.41
CA VAL A 173 6.59 2.77 -5.71
C VAL A 173 7.41 1.73 -6.47
N PRO A 174 8.60 2.07 -6.99
CA PRO A 174 9.49 1.11 -7.62
C PRO A 174 9.83 -0.07 -6.69
N PRO A 175 9.85 -1.33 -7.20
CA PRO A 175 10.34 -2.46 -6.44
C PRO A 175 11.78 -2.21 -5.97
N ARG A 176 12.04 -2.41 -4.68
CA ARG A 176 13.37 -2.26 -4.08
C ARG A 176 13.64 -3.28 -2.99
N ASP A 177 14.90 -3.64 -2.86
CA ASP A 177 15.40 -4.32 -1.66
C ASP A 177 15.55 -3.29 -0.53
N ILE A 178 14.51 -3.19 0.29
CA ILE A 178 14.46 -2.31 1.45
C ILE A 178 15.38 -2.76 2.60
N THR A 179 15.96 -3.97 2.51
CA THR A 179 16.88 -4.53 3.52
C THR A 179 18.34 -4.24 3.20
N SER A 180 18.64 -3.80 1.97
CA SER A 180 19.99 -3.42 1.56
C SER A 180 20.51 -2.22 2.36
N GLN A 181 21.77 -2.29 2.78
CA GLN A 181 22.41 -1.21 3.54
C GLN A 181 22.41 0.12 2.76
N GLU A 182 22.63 0.05 1.45
CA GLU A 182 22.60 1.22 0.57
C GLU A 182 21.25 1.95 0.62
N TYR A 183 20.13 1.21 0.58
CA TYR A 183 18.80 1.79 0.69
C TYR A 183 18.56 2.37 2.08
N ILE A 184 18.94 1.66 3.14
CA ILE A 184 18.83 2.11 4.53
C ILE A 184 19.57 3.44 4.71
N ASP A 185 20.79 3.57 4.18
CA ASP A 185 21.61 4.78 4.28
C ASP A 185 21.00 5.95 3.50
N ARG A 186 20.36 5.69 2.35
CA ARG A 186 19.61 6.71 1.59
C ARG A 186 18.39 7.20 2.36
N VAL A 187 17.63 6.28 2.96
CA VAL A 187 16.46 6.62 3.80
C VAL A 187 16.88 7.40 5.04
N ALA A 188 17.95 6.98 5.72
CA ALA A 188 18.48 7.66 6.90
C ALA A 188 18.88 9.10 6.58
N ARG A 189 19.63 9.32 5.48
CA ARG A 189 19.99 10.65 5.00
C ARG A 189 18.76 11.49 4.65
N PHE A 190 17.79 10.91 3.94
CA PHE A 190 16.56 11.61 3.58
C PHE A 190 15.76 12.08 4.81
N ARG A 191 15.65 11.24 5.85
CA ARG A 191 14.92 11.55 7.10
C ARG A 191 15.58 12.65 7.94
N GLN A 192 16.86 12.96 7.70
CA GLN A 192 17.54 14.06 8.41
C GLN A 192 17.02 15.43 7.97
N GLY A 193 16.50 15.55 6.75
CA GLY A 193 16.12 16.84 6.16
C GLY A 193 17.35 17.73 5.87
N THR A 194 17.13 19.02 5.60
CA THR A 194 18.22 19.99 5.45
C THR A 194 18.61 20.57 6.81
N ALA A 195 19.84 21.10 6.89
CA ALA A 195 20.30 21.88 8.03
C ALA A 195 20.00 23.40 7.87
N ASP A 196 19.13 23.79 6.94
CA ASP A 196 18.80 25.20 6.71
C ASP A 196 18.03 25.79 7.90
N PRO A 197 18.42 26.96 8.44
CA PRO A 197 17.74 27.57 9.59
C PRO A 197 16.23 27.81 9.39
N THR A 198 15.80 28.14 8.16
CA THR A 198 14.39 28.36 7.80
C THR A 198 13.63 27.04 7.84
N ASP A 199 14.23 25.98 7.34
CA ASP A 199 13.64 24.64 7.35
C ASP A 199 13.56 24.03 8.76
N LEU A 200 14.53 24.37 9.63
CA LEU A 200 14.47 24.05 11.06
C LEU A 200 13.30 24.77 11.74
N LEU A 201 13.10 26.07 11.46
CA LEU A 201 11.95 26.82 11.98
C LEU A 201 10.63 26.25 11.45
N ASN A 202 10.55 25.92 10.16
CA ASN A 202 9.38 25.27 9.56
C ASN A 202 9.08 23.93 10.24
N SER A 203 10.13 23.17 10.60
CA SER A 203 10.00 21.93 11.37
C SER A 203 9.42 22.15 12.78
N LEU A 204 9.68 23.31 13.41
CA LEU A 204 9.06 23.68 14.69
C LEU A 204 7.59 24.08 14.51
N VAL A 205 7.30 24.85 13.46
CA VAL A 205 5.92 25.24 13.11
C VAL A 205 5.07 23.99 12.85
N LEU A 206 5.58 23.04 12.07
CA LEU A 206 4.91 21.76 11.83
C LEU A 206 4.62 20.98 13.12
N ARG A 207 5.57 20.94 14.06
CA ARG A 207 5.35 20.32 15.38
C ARG A 207 4.27 21.03 16.18
N SER A 208 4.29 22.37 16.19
CA SER A 208 3.29 23.15 16.94
C SER A 208 1.88 22.99 16.36
N ALA A 209 1.75 22.93 15.03
CA ALA A 209 0.47 22.79 14.34
C ALA A 209 -0.23 21.45 14.66
N GLN A 210 0.52 20.39 14.94
CA GLN A 210 -0.02 19.11 15.39
C GLN A 210 -0.65 19.18 16.79
N GLY A 211 -0.26 20.15 17.62
CA GLY A 211 -0.63 20.23 19.05
C GLY A 211 -1.78 21.18 19.41
N THR A 212 -2.21 22.10 18.54
CA THR A 212 -3.01 23.28 18.97
C THR A 212 -4.39 23.44 18.34
N GLN A 213 -4.98 22.45 17.66
CA GLN A 213 -6.34 22.62 17.11
C GLN A 213 -7.45 22.10 18.03
N PRO A 214 -8.33 22.98 18.56
CA PRO A 214 -9.62 22.56 19.10
C PRO A 214 -10.56 22.12 17.95
N PRO A 215 -11.44 21.14 18.19
CA PRO A 215 -12.38 20.66 17.18
C PRO A 215 -13.42 21.75 16.86
N THR A 216 -13.30 22.42 15.73
CA THR A 216 -14.40 23.18 15.14
C THR A 216 -15.30 22.21 14.37
N GLY A 217 -16.60 22.30 14.65
CA GLY A 217 -17.62 21.33 14.25
C GLY A 217 -17.80 21.13 12.74
N THR A 218 -18.49 20.01 12.46
CA THR A 218 -19.07 19.49 11.21
C THR A 218 -18.17 19.05 10.04
N HIS A 219 -16.91 19.47 9.90
CA HIS A 219 -16.06 19.05 8.74
C HIS A 219 -14.64 18.56 9.09
N THR A 220 -14.39 18.19 10.35
CA THR A 220 -13.07 17.71 10.79
C THR A 220 -12.98 16.20 10.66
N ALA A 221 -11.99 15.70 9.91
CA ALA A 221 -11.76 14.26 9.82
C ALA A 221 -11.31 13.69 11.18
N PRO A 222 -11.80 12.50 11.55
CA PRO A 222 -11.54 11.96 12.87
C PRO A 222 -10.07 11.52 13.01
N LYS A 223 -9.52 11.68 14.21
CA LYS A 223 -8.25 11.08 14.62
C LYS A 223 -8.54 9.68 15.14
N LEU A 224 -8.53 8.68 14.25
CA LEU A 224 -8.72 7.29 14.64
C LEU A 224 -7.38 6.65 15.05
N SER A 225 -7.39 5.96 16.19
CA SER A 225 -6.29 5.09 16.62
C SER A 225 -6.40 3.68 16.03
N ASP A 226 -7.56 3.30 15.50
CA ASP A 226 -7.80 1.95 15.02
C ASP A 226 -7.04 1.66 13.72
N PRO A 227 -6.52 0.44 13.51
CA PRO A 227 -5.82 0.11 12.28
C PRO A 227 -6.75 0.23 11.07
N ALA A 228 -6.23 0.74 9.96
CA ALA A 228 -6.92 0.70 8.68
C ALA A 228 -6.83 -0.73 8.12
N LEU A 229 -7.96 -1.45 8.06
CA LEU A 229 -8.01 -2.83 7.58
C LEU A 229 -8.70 -2.90 6.22
N VAL A 230 -8.01 -3.44 5.22
CA VAL A 230 -8.59 -3.80 3.92
C VAL A 230 -8.94 -5.27 3.95
N LYS A 231 -10.17 -5.62 3.56
CA LYS A 231 -10.69 -6.99 3.60
C LYS A 231 -11.17 -7.43 2.21
N LYS A 232 -10.81 -8.66 1.82
CA LYS A 232 -11.29 -9.27 0.57
C LYS A 232 -11.64 -10.72 0.81
N LYS A 233 -12.83 -11.16 0.44
CA LYS A 233 -13.23 -12.57 0.61
C LYS A 233 -12.34 -13.46 -0.28
N LEU A 234 -11.67 -14.44 0.32
CA LEU A 234 -10.86 -15.44 -0.38
C LEU A 234 -11.69 -16.68 -0.75
N GLY A 235 -12.60 -17.07 0.12
CA GLY A 235 -13.44 -18.24 -0.10
C GLY A 235 -14.47 -18.44 0.99
N GLU A 236 -15.41 -19.33 0.73
CA GLU A 236 -16.44 -19.73 1.69
C GLU A 236 -16.55 -21.25 1.69
N GLY A 237 -16.54 -21.84 2.89
CA GLY A 237 -16.79 -23.26 3.09
C GLY A 237 -18.02 -23.49 3.97
N ALA A 238 -18.34 -24.76 4.23
CA ALA A 238 -19.53 -25.14 5.00
C ALA A 238 -19.58 -24.52 6.42
N PHE A 239 -18.41 -24.27 7.03
CA PHE A 239 -18.31 -23.85 8.43
C PHE A 239 -17.90 -22.38 8.61
N GLY A 240 -17.45 -21.70 7.57
CA GLY A 240 -16.92 -20.35 7.71
C GLY A 240 -16.51 -19.71 6.41
N VAL A 241 -16.28 -18.40 6.50
CA VAL A 241 -15.73 -17.57 5.45
C VAL A 241 -14.25 -17.34 5.74
N VAL A 242 -13.42 -17.38 4.70
CA VAL A 242 -12.03 -16.98 4.76
C VAL A 242 -11.88 -15.66 4.05
N THR A 243 -11.36 -14.67 4.75
CA THR A 243 -11.20 -13.30 4.30
C THR A 243 -9.72 -12.95 4.37
N TYR A 244 -9.16 -12.49 3.25
CA TYR A 244 -7.89 -11.79 3.23
C TYR A 244 -8.01 -10.51 4.04
N VAL A 245 -7.05 -10.27 4.93
CA VAL A 245 -6.97 -9.03 5.68
C VAL A 245 -5.58 -8.44 5.50
N TRP A 246 -5.55 -7.16 5.15
CA TRP A 246 -4.35 -6.35 5.14
C TRP A 246 -4.50 -5.18 6.09
N ASN A 247 -3.56 -5.05 7.02
CA ASN A 247 -3.47 -3.89 7.87
C ASN A 247 -2.65 -2.82 7.17
N ALA A 248 -3.30 -1.81 6.60
CA ALA A 248 -2.67 -0.70 5.89
C ALA A 248 -1.79 0.19 6.80
N THR A 249 -1.87 0.02 8.12
CA THR A 249 -1.01 0.70 9.10
C THR A 249 0.31 -0.05 9.27
N THR A 250 0.26 -1.37 9.45
CA THR A 250 1.46 -2.19 9.74
C THR A 250 2.04 -2.86 8.50
N GLY A 251 1.26 -2.93 7.43
CA GLY A 251 1.50 -3.71 6.22
C GLY A 251 1.39 -5.22 6.41
N GLU A 252 0.85 -5.68 7.54
CA GLU A 252 0.68 -7.11 7.80
C GLU A 252 -0.47 -7.68 6.96
N GLU A 253 -0.21 -8.84 6.36
CA GLU A 253 -1.18 -9.61 5.58
C GLU A 253 -1.42 -10.96 6.25
N TYR A 254 -2.69 -11.36 6.31
CA TYR A 254 -3.11 -12.65 6.84
C TYR A 254 -4.44 -13.11 6.25
N ALA A 255 -4.73 -14.40 6.40
CA ALA A 255 -6.04 -14.96 6.11
C ALA A 255 -6.82 -15.15 7.42
N LEU A 256 -7.99 -14.52 7.51
CA LEU A 256 -8.88 -14.60 8.65
C LEU A 256 -10.04 -15.53 8.35
N LYS A 257 -10.19 -16.59 9.14
CA LYS A 257 -11.33 -17.50 9.07
C LYS A 257 -12.31 -17.20 10.19
N GLU A 258 -13.56 -16.92 9.83
CA GLU A 258 -14.66 -16.62 10.76
C GLU A 258 -15.89 -17.47 10.44
N PRO A 259 -16.80 -17.72 11.39
CA PRO A 259 -18.07 -18.37 11.11
C PRO A 259 -18.88 -17.60 10.08
N LEU A 260 -19.76 -18.31 9.38
CA LEU A 260 -20.75 -17.68 8.53
C LEU A 260 -21.67 -16.77 9.37
N GLU A 261 -21.99 -15.60 8.87
CA GLU A 261 -22.81 -14.60 9.56
C GLU A 261 -24.15 -15.18 10.05
N LYS A 262 -24.76 -16.08 9.25
CA LYS A 262 -25.99 -16.79 9.62
C LYS A 262 -25.87 -17.60 10.91
N PHE A 263 -24.69 -18.18 11.20
CA PHE A 263 -24.46 -18.94 12.44
C PHE A 263 -24.16 -18.03 13.63
N ILE A 264 -23.56 -16.86 13.38
CA ILE A 264 -23.35 -15.84 14.42
C ILE A 264 -24.70 -15.28 14.86
N LYS A 265 -25.55 -14.88 13.91
CA LYS A 265 -26.88 -14.31 14.18
C LYS A 265 -27.84 -15.28 14.87
N SER A 266 -27.72 -16.58 14.58
CA SER A 266 -28.56 -17.62 15.18
C SER A 266 -27.97 -18.26 16.44
N ASP A 267 -26.81 -17.78 16.92
CA ASP A 267 -26.05 -18.37 18.04
C ASP A 267 -25.77 -19.88 17.89
N GLN A 268 -25.56 -20.33 16.65
CA GLN A 268 -25.29 -21.75 16.31
C GLN A 268 -23.81 -22.03 16.09
N VAL A 269 -22.93 -21.12 16.52
CA VAL A 269 -21.48 -21.31 16.39
C VAL A 269 -21.01 -22.42 17.32
N LYS A 270 -20.61 -23.56 16.75
CA LYS A 270 -20.09 -24.71 17.50
C LYS A 270 -18.68 -24.44 18.03
N MET A 271 -18.56 -23.68 19.13
CA MET A 271 -17.28 -23.24 19.72
C MET A 271 -16.29 -24.37 19.99
N LYS A 272 -16.76 -25.55 20.39
CA LYS A 272 -15.90 -26.73 20.62
C LYS A 272 -15.12 -27.15 19.36
N ASN A 273 -15.75 -27.05 18.18
CA ASN A 273 -15.10 -27.42 16.91
C ASN A 273 -13.98 -26.43 16.56
N TRP A 274 -14.25 -25.12 16.72
CA TRP A 274 -13.27 -24.07 16.47
C TRP A 274 -12.06 -24.14 17.42
N ARG A 275 -12.30 -24.41 18.71
CA ARG A 275 -11.21 -24.62 19.68
C ARG A 275 -10.38 -25.86 19.35
N LYS A 276 -11.03 -26.94 18.93
CA LYS A 276 -10.34 -28.16 18.49
C LYS A 276 -9.49 -27.88 17.25
N GLU A 277 -10.04 -27.18 16.25
CA GLU A 277 -9.31 -26.78 15.04
C GLU A 277 -8.09 -25.91 15.39
N ALA A 278 -8.26 -24.86 16.20
CA ALA A 278 -7.14 -24.01 16.63
C ALA A 278 -6.04 -24.79 17.38
N ASN A 279 -6.42 -25.75 18.23
CA ASN A 279 -5.45 -26.56 18.98
C ASN A 279 -4.68 -27.53 18.06
N VAL A 280 -5.35 -28.12 17.06
CA VAL A 280 -4.68 -28.97 16.06
C VAL A 280 -3.73 -28.12 15.22
N MET A 281 -4.23 -27.03 14.64
CA MET A 281 -3.44 -26.15 13.77
C MET A 281 -2.28 -25.48 14.50
N GLY A 282 -2.45 -25.12 15.78
CA GLY A 282 -1.40 -24.51 16.60
C GLY A 282 -0.23 -25.43 16.95
N ARG A 283 -0.32 -26.73 16.66
CA ARG A 283 0.78 -27.70 16.86
C ARG A 283 1.54 -28.00 15.57
N ILE A 284 0.99 -27.60 14.42
CA ILE A 284 1.55 -27.90 13.10
C ILE A 284 2.55 -26.80 12.75
N CYS A 285 3.79 -27.20 12.46
CA CYS A 285 4.85 -26.32 11.99
C CYS A 285 5.65 -27.04 10.89
N HIS A 286 5.35 -26.70 9.63
CA HIS A 286 5.99 -27.31 8.45
C HIS A 286 5.90 -26.35 7.25
N ASP A 287 6.99 -26.23 6.48
CA ASP A 287 7.13 -25.25 5.38
C ASP A 287 6.07 -25.35 4.27
N HIS A 288 5.48 -26.54 4.10
CA HIS A 288 4.45 -26.82 3.09
C HIS A 288 3.04 -26.99 3.68
N VAL A 289 2.79 -26.48 4.88
CA VAL A 289 1.46 -26.38 5.48
C VAL A 289 1.21 -24.95 5.91
N VAL A 290 0.04 -24.40 5.55
CA VAL A 290 -0.33 -23.03 5.91
C VAL A 290 -0.20 -22.80 7.42
N ALA A 291 0.69 -21.89 7.79
CA ALA A 291 0.99 -21.56 9.16
C ALA A 291 -0.20 -20.92 9.88
N PHE A 292 -0.55 -21.48 11.03
CA PHE A 292 -1.49 -20.89 11.96
C PHE A 292 -0.79 -19.85 12.84
N ARG A 293 -1.37 -18.66 12.98
CA ARG A 293 -0.80 -17.56 13.76
C ARG A 293 -1.44 -17.43 15.13
N ASP A 294 -2.77 -17.35 15.18
CA ASP A 294 -3.53 -17.01 16.40
C ASP A 294 -5.00 -17.45 16.28
N ALA A 295 -5.67 -17.62 17.42
CA ALA A 295 -7.12 -17.69 17.52
C ALA A 295 -7.67 -16.80 18.64
N THR A 296 -8.66 -15.98 18.31
CA THR A 296 -9.52 -15.33 19.30
C THR A 296 -10.89 -15.98 19.33
N PHE A 297 -11.54 -16.00 20.49
CA PHE A 297 -12.82 -16.69 20.70
C PHE A 297 -13.95 -15.78 21.19
N SER A 298 -13.68 -14.47 21.25
CA SER A 298 -14.62 -13.44 21.67
C SER A 298 -14.57 -12.27 20.68
N PRO A 299 -15.73 -11.71 20.27
CA PRO A 299 -17.10 -12.14 20.59
C PRO A 299 -17.51 -13.47 19.93
N TRP A 300 -16.82 -13.90 18.88
CA TRP A 300 -16.99 -15.18 18.20
C TRP A 300 -15.60 -15.70 17.76
N PRO A 301 -15.46 -16.97 17.31
CA PRO A 301 -14.16 -17.52 16.97
C PRO A 301 -13.63 -16.88 15.70
N ARG A 302 -12.34 -16.54 15.71
CA ARG A 302 -11.59 -16.01 14.58
C ARG A 302 -10.24 -16.69 14.58
N LEU A 303 -9.93 -17.39 13.50
CA LEU A 303 -8.64 -18.06 13.32
C LEU A 303 -7.82 -17.29 12.30
N THR A 304 -6.60 -16.93 12.67
CA THR A 304 -5.68 -16.16 11.85
C THR A 304 -4.61 -17.09 11.30
N PHE A 305 -4.45 -17.10 9.99
CA PHE A 305 -3.45 -17.90 9.27
C PHE A 305 -2.54 -16.97 8.47
N GLU A 306 -1.38 -17.47 8.07
CA GLU A 306 -0.62 -16.80 7.03
C GLU A 306 -1.43 -16.69 5.73
N TYR A 307 -1.20 -15.61 5.00
CA TYR A 307 -1.72 -15.48 3.64
C TYR A 307 -0.70 -16.04 2.66
N VAL A 308 -1.13 -17.03 1.86
CA VAL A 308 -0.33 -17.61 0.79
C VAL A 308 -0.76 -16.97 -0.55
N PRO A 309 0.11 -16.20 -1.22
CA PRO A 309 -0.19 -15.65 -2.54
C PRO A 309 -0.22 -16.75 -3.61
N GLY A 310 -0.90 -16.50 -4.73
CA GLY A 310 -0.99 -17.45 -5.86
C GLY A 310 -2.24 -18.34 -5.86
N GLY A 311 -3.02 -18.35 -4.78
CA GLY A 311 -4.32 -19.04 -4.75
C GLY A 311 -4.21 -20.56 -4.64
N SER A 312 -5.24 -21.26 -5.14
CA SER A 312 -5.34 -22.71 -5.04
C SER A 312 -4.71 -23.40 -6.25
N LEU A 313 -4.05 -24.55 -6.04
CA LEU A 313 -3.57 -25.39 -7.15
C LEU A 313 -4.70 -25.83 -8.10
N GLY A 314 -5.95 -25.89 -7.62
CA GLY A 314 -7.10 -26.24 -8.45
C GLY A 314 -7.45 -25.22 -9.53
N THR A 315 -6.87 -24.01 -9.50
CA THR A 315 -7.01 -22.99 -10.53
C THR A 315 -5.79 -22.87 -11.43
N CYS A 316 -4.78 -23.72 -11.24
CA CYS A 316 -3.57 -23.73 -12.05
C CYS A 316 -3.75 -24.65 -13.26
N ASP A 317 -3.74 -24.06 -14.45
CA ASP A 317 -3.72 -24.79 -15.72
C ASP A 317 -2.29 -24.93 -16.26
N ASN A 318 -2.03 -25.97 -17.06
CA ASN A 318 -0.80 -26.14 -17.84
C ASN A 318 0.52 -26.23 -17.05
N LEU A 319 0.50 -26.84 -15.85
CA LEU A 319 1.73 -27.14 -15.11
C LEU A 319 2.64 -28.10 -15.88
N SER A 320 3.92 -27.74 -16.01
CA SER A 320 4.95 -28.59 -16.59
C SER A 320 5.18 -29.86 -15.76
N THR A 321 5.78 -30.89 -16.36
CA THR A 321 6.15 -32.10 -15.62
C THR A 321 7.07 -31.79 -14.45
N PHE A 322 8.00 -30.83 -14.62
CA PHE A 322 8.92 -30.44 -13.56
C PHE A 322 8.17 -29.79 -12.37
N GLU A 323 7.26 -28.85 -12.63
CA GLU A 323 6.45 -28.22 -11.59
C GLU A 323 5.57 -29.23 -10.86
N ASN A 324 4.94 -30.15 -11.59
CA ASN A 324 4.14 -31.23 -11.00
C ASN A 324 4.97 -32.09 -10.04
N VAL A 325 6.21 -32.46 -10.42
CA VAL A 325 7.11 -33.22 -9.54
C VAL A 325 7.50 -32.42 -8.30
N GLN A 326 7.74 -31.11 -8.42
CA GLN A 326 8.04 -30.27 -7.26
C GLN A 326 6.84 -30.18 -6.31
N ILE A 327 5.65 -29.90 -6.84
CA ILE A 327 4.40 -29.84 -6.07
C ILE A 327 4.17 -31.16 -5.34
N LEU A 328 4.31 -32.29 -6.03
CA LEU A 328 4.12 -33.61 -5.44
C LEU A 328 5.11 -33.86 -4.29
N ARG A 329 6.38 -33.50 -4.45
CA ARG A 329 7.39 -33.64 -3.38
C ARG A 329 7.02 -32.81 -2.15
N GLN A 330 6.58 -31.57 -2.35
CA GLN A 330 6.17 -30.67 -1.26
C GLN A 330 4.95 -31.22 -0.51
N LEU A 331 3.94 -31.70 -1.25
CA LEU A 331 2.74 -32.32 -0.69
C LEU A 331 3.06 -33.61 0.09
N LEU A 332 3.92 -34.47 -0.46
CA LEU A 332 4.32 -35.71 0.23
C LEU A 332 5.10 -35.41 1.51
N SER A 333 5.97 -34.40 1.51
CA SER A 333 6.66 -33.95 2.73
C SER A 333 5.67 -33.49 3.79
N ALA A 334 4.69 -32.66 3.42
CA ALA A 334 3.65 -32.21 4.34
C ALA A 334 2.80 -33.38 4.88
N LEU A 335 2.38 -34.30 4.01
CA LEU A 335 1.59 -35.47 4.41
C LEU A 335 2.36 -36.40 5.36
N GLN A 336 3.64 -36.65 5.07
CA GLN A 336 4.49 -37.44 5.94
C GLN A 336 4.60 -36.80 7.33
N TYR A 337 4.81 -35.48 7.39
CA TYR A 337 4.84 -34.74 8.65
C TYR A 337 3.51 -34.87 9.41
N LEU A 338 2.38 -34.63 8.74
CA LEU A 338 1.05 -34.64 9.36
C LEU A 338 0.64 -36.04 9.85
N HIS A 339 0.99 -37.10 9.13
CA HIS A 339 0.75 -38.48 9.58
C HIS A 339 1.62 -38.90 10.76
N GLY A 340 2.71 -38.17 11.04
CA GLY A 340 3.57 -38.40 12.19
C GLY A 340 3.15 -37.69 13.47
N GLN A 341 2.11 -36.84 13.44
CA GLN A 341 1.58 -36.10 14.59
C GLN A 341 0.47 -36.88 15.33
#